data_AF-A0A6G0QVV4-F1
#
_entry.id   AF-A0A6G0QVV4-F1
#
_cell.length_a   1.000
_cell.length_b   1.000
_cell.length_c   1.000
_cell.angle_alpha   90.00
_cell.angle_beta   90.00
_cell.angle_gamma   90.00
#
_symmetry.space_group_name_H-M   'P 1'
#
loop_
_entity.id
_entity.type
_entity.pdbx_description
1 polymer ?
#
loop_
_entity_poly.entity_id
_entity_poly.type
_entity_poly.pdbx_seq_one_letter_code
_entity_poly.pdbx_strand_id
1 'polypeptide(L)'
;MRSKIKDMWLAAMAKELLTLEDNGVWRVVRKPKGAHALHTKWVYKSKMDAEGAIERLKARLVACGDEQEFGVDYSVTVSAVIEMSRVKLIFVLARKWLVPAKHGDVPNTYANADKEAELDIFLRLPHGMVILEDVRKRLGVTNDS
;
A
#
# COMPACT_ATOMS: atom_id res chain seq x y z
N MET A 1 14.84 -16.42 -7.47
CA MET A 1 15.47 -15.14 -7.89
C MET A 1 16.99 -15.22 -7.72
N ARG A 2 17.74 -15.38 -8.82
CA ARG A 2 19.21 -15.24 -8.86
C ARG A 2 19.53 -14.03 -9.75
N SER A 3 19.78 -12.87 -9.16
CA SER A 3 20.20 -11.67 -9.88
C SER A 3 20.94 -10.72 -8.92
N LYS A 4 21.96 -10.01 -9.42
CA LYS A 4 22.83 -9.07 -8.67
C LYS A 4 22.08 -7.93 -7.94
N ILE A 5 20.80 -7.76 -8.24
CA ILE A 5 19.92 -6.68 -7.72
C ILE A 5 19.03 -7.19 -6.56
N LYS A 6 19.18 -8.46 -6.15
CA LYS A 6 18.36 -9.07 -5.09
C LYS A 6 18.38 -8.25 -3.79
N ASP A 7 19.56 -7.81 -3.35
CA ASP A 7 19.70 -7.06 -2.10
C ASP A 7 19.04 -5.68 -2.19
N MET A 8 19.07 -5.05 -3.38
CA MET A 8 18.37 -3.79 -3.61
C MET A 8 16.84 -3.97 -3.58
N TRP A 9 16.32 -5.09 -4.08
CA TRP A 9 14.91 -5.43 -3.96
C TRP A 9 14.49 -5.70 -2.51
N LEU A 10 15.31 -6.43 -1.75
CA LEU A 10 15.07 -6.64 -0.32
C LEU A 10 15.06 -5.32 0.46
N ALA A 11 15.98 -4.40 0.15
CA ALA A 11 15.99 -3.06 0.73
C ALA A 11 14.73 -2.26 0.37
N ALA A 12 14.25 -2.36 -0.88
CA ALA A 12 13.01 -1.71 -1.29
C ALA A 12 11.78 -2.28 -0.58
N MET A 13 11.72 -3.60 -0.33
CA MET A 13 10.65 -4.24 0.44
C MET A 13 10.68 -3.81 1.91
N ALA A 14 11.86 -3.80 2.53
CA ALA A 14 12.02 -3.34 3.91
C ALA A 14 11.58 -1.88 4.07
N LYS A 15 11.95 -1.00 3.12
CA LYS A 15 11.53 0.40 3.12
C LYS A 15 10.02 0.57 3.04
N GLU A 16 9.33 -0.21 2.21
CA GLU A 16 7.87 -0.19 2.14
C GLU A 16 7.23 -0.59 3.47
N LEU A 17 7.69 -1.69 4.07
CA LEU A 17 7.18 -2.18 5.36
C LEU A 17 7.35 -1.14 6.47
N LEU A 18 8.55 -0.55 6.59
CA LEU A 18 8.81 0.53 7.54
C LEU A 18 7.88 1.71 7.31
N THR A 19 7.64 2.09 6.05
CA THR A 19 6.72 3.19 5.72
C THR A 19 5.28 2.86 6.16
N LEU A 20 4.85 1.59 6.04
CA LEU A 20 3.53 1.16 6.49
C LEU A 20 3.41 1.13 8.03
N GLU A 21 4.48 0.75 8.73
CA GLU A 21 4.56 0.78 10.18
C GLU A 21 4.58 2.21 10.72
N ASP A 22 5.39 3.09 10.14
CA ASP A 22 5.51 4.52 10.52
C ASP A 22 4.19 5.26 10.31
N ASN A 23 3.47 4.92 9.24
CA ASN A 23 2.13 5.47 8.99
C ASN A 23 1.04 4.86 9.90
N GLY A 24 1.38 3.86 10.72
CA GLY A 24 0.43 3.19 11.62
C GLY A 24 -0.65 2.37 10.90
N VAL A 25 -0.51 2.11 9.60
CA VAL A 25 -1.54 1.44 8.78
C VAL A 25 -1.37 -0.08 8.74
N TRP A 26 -0.24 -0.62 9.20
CA TRP A 26 0.10 -2.03 9.15
C TRP A 26 0.73 -2.53 10.46
N ARG A 27 0.38 -3.76 10.84
CA ARG A 27 0.94 -4.46 12.00
C ARG A 27 0.86 -5.98 11.79
N VAL A 28 1.90 -6.70 12.18
CA VAL A 28 1.85 -8.17 12.25
C VAL A 28 1.02 -8.60 13.46
N VAL A 29 0.01 -9.43 13.23
CA VAL A 29 -0.85 -10.00 14.27
C VAL A 29 -0.96 -11.51 14.11
N ARG A 30 -1.28 -12.21 15.21
CA ARG A 30 -1.67 -13.62 15.12
C ARG A 30 -3.04 -13.68 14.47
N LYS A 31 -3.20 -14.55 13.46
CA LYS A 31 -4.48 -14.74 12.76
C LYS A 31 -5.59 -15.05 13.79
N PRO A 32 -6.63 -14.21 13.91
CA PRO A 32 -7.77 -14.52 14.78
C PRO A 32 -8.52 -15.76 14.28
N LYS A 33 -9.13 -16.52 15.20
CA LYS A 33 -9.94 -17.68 14.83
C LYS A 33 -11.11 -17.23 13.97
N GLY A 34 -11.29 -17.84 12.79
CA GLY A 34 -12.39 -17.52 11.87
C GLY A 34 -12.15 -16.28 10.99
N ALA A 35 -11.04 -15.55 11.15
CA ALA A 35 -10.76 -14.40 10.30
C ALA A 35 -10.48 -14.82 8.85
N HIS A 36 -11.15 -14.14 7.91
CA HIS A 36 -10.81 -14.18 6.50
C HIS A 36 -9.49 -13.43 6.28
N ALA A 37 -8.53 -14.04 5.62
CA ALA A 37 -7.21 -13.44 5.41
C ALA A 37 -6.87 -13.45 3.92
N LEU A 38 -6.78 -12.27 3.32
CA LEU A 38 -6.53 -12.09 1.89
C LEU A 38 -5.11 -12.54 1.54
N HIS A 39 -4.93 -13.08 0.34
CA HIS A 39 -3.61 -13.28 -0.22
C HIS A 39 -2.90 -11.93 -0.43
N THR A 40 -1.57 -11.93 -0.33
CA THR A 40 -0.75 -10.77 -0.63
C THR A 40 0.30 -11.09 -1.68
N LYS A 41 0.69 -10.06 -2.42
CA LYS A 41 1.74 -10.13 -3.42
C LYS A 41 2.62 -8.89 -3.37
N TRP A 42 3.87 -9.09 -3.77
CA TRP A 42 4.80 -7.99 -4.00
C TRP A 42 4.73 -7.53 -5.45
N VAL A 43 4.53 -6.23 -5.64
CA VAL A 43 4.59 -5.59 -6.95
C VAL A 43 5.91 -4.82 -7.04
N TYR A 44 6.71 -5.18 -8.03
CA TYR A 44 8.05 -4.62 -8.25
C TYR A 44 8.03 -3.69 -9.47
N LYS A 45 8.59 -2.49 -9.33
CA LYS A 45 8.75 -1.53 -10.41
C LYS A 45 10.12 -0.87 -10.35
N SER A 46 10.89 -0.95 -11.44
CA SER A 46 12.08 -0.13 -11.64
C SER A 46 11.68 1.23 -12.18
N LYS A 47 12.26 2.29 -11.62
CA LYS A 47 12.29 3.63 -12.20
C LYS A 47 13.65 3.80 -12.86
N MET A 48 13.62 4.16 -14.13
CA MET A 48 14.81 4.46 -14.92
C MET A 48 14.92 5.97 -15.09
N ASP A 49 16.15 6.48 -15.14
CA ASP A 49 16.43 7.87 -15.49
C ASP A 49 16.28 8.12 -17.00
N ALA A 50 16.56 9.34 -17.46
CA ALA A 50 16.46 9.71 -18.87
C ALA A 50 17.47 8.95 -19.75
N GLU A 51 18.57 8.51 -19.13
CA GLU A 51 19.68 7.76 -19.72
C GLU A 51 19.42 6.24 -19.74
N GLY A 52 18.34 5.78 -19.10
CA GLY A 52 17.92 4.37 -19.07
C GLY A 52 18.57 3.53 -17.96
N ALA A 53 19.33 4.14 -17.05
CA ALA A 53 19.89 3.47 -15.88
C ALA A 53 18.86 3.41 -14.73
N ILE A 54 19.02 2.41 -13.84
CA ILE A 54 18.09 2.22 -12.72
C ILE A 54 18.36 3.29 -11.66
N GLU A 55 17.52 4.32 -11.62
CA GLU A 55 17.53 5.36 -10.60
C GLU A 55 16.98 4.82 -9.26
N ARG A 56 15.86 4.08 -9.31
CA ARG A 56 15.19 3.62 -8.08
C ARG A 56 14.38 2.35 -8.29
N LEU A 57 14.47 1.44 -7.32
CA LEU A 57 13.58 0.29 -7.22
C LEU A 57 12.43 0.61 -6.27
N LYS A 58 11.20 0.25 -6.65
CA LYS A 58 10.01 0.38 -5.82
C LYS A 58 9.34 -0.98 -5.68
N ALA A 59 9.27 -1.48 -4.46
CA ALA A 59 8.46 -2.62 -4.09
C ALA A 59 7.18 -2.10 -3.39
N ARG A 60 6.05 -2.73 -3.64
CA ARG A 60 4.79 -2.45 -2.95
C ARG A 60 4.16 -3.74 -2.45
N LEU A 61 3.69 -3.73 -1.22
CA LEU A 61 2.88 -4.81 -0.67
C LEU A 61 1.43 -4.57 -1.04
N VAL A 62 0.81 -5.54 -1.73
CA VAL A 62 -0.55 -5.40 -2.26
C VAL A 62 -1.40 -6.58 -1.82
N ALA A 63 -2.60 -6.30 -1.31
CA ALA A 63 -3.63 -7.30 -1.06
C ALA A 63 -4.28 -7.72 -2.38
N CYS A 64 -4.57 -9.02 -2.53
CA CYS A 64 -5.34 -9.54 -3.64
C CYS A 64 -6.81 -9.12 -3.46
N GLY A 65 -7.18 -7.97 -4.03
CA GLY A 65 -8.53 -7.40 -3.93
C GLY A 65 -9.62 -8.22 -4.61
N ASP A 66 -9.22 -9.15 -5.49
CA ASP A 66 -10.11 -10.14 -6.11
C ASP A 66 -10.70 -11.14 -5.11
N GLU A 67 -10.11 -11.24 -3.92
CA GLU A 67 -10.61 -12.06 -2.81
C GLU A 67 -11.49 -11.27 -1.83
N GLN A 68 -11.71 -9.97 -2.04
CA GLN A 68 -12.50 -9.16 -1.12
C GLN A 68 -14.01 -9.46 -1.26
N GLU A 69 -14.65 -9.73 -0.13
CA GLU A 69 -16.10 -9.97 -0.06
C GLU A 69 -16.85 -8.75 0.50
N PHE A 70 -17.93 -8.35 -0.19
CA PHE A 70 -18.81 -7.26 0.27
C PHE A 70 -19.47 -7.64 1.60
N GLY A 71 -19.41 -6.74 2.58
CA GLY A 71 -19.91 -6.96 3.94
C GLY A 71 -18.95 -7.72 4.85
N VAL A 72 -17.79 -8.15 4.35
CA VAL A 72 -16.71 -8.79 5.13
C VAL A 72 -15.44 -7.94 5.09
N ASP A 73 -14.96 -7.60 3.88
CA ASP A 73 -13.71 -6.87 3.69
C ASP A 73 -13.93 -5.38 3.34
N TYR A 74 -15.14 -5.01 2.92
CA TYR A 74 -15.56 -3.63 2.66
C TYR A 74 -17.09 -3.50 2.74
N SER A 75 -17.59 -2.34 3.19
CA SER A 75 -19.03 -2.05 3.17
C SER A 75 -19.43 -1.03 2.10
N VAL A 76 -18.51 -0.18 1.65
CA VAL A 76 -18.78 0.82 0.62
C VAL A 76 -17.63 0.94 -0.38
N THR A 77 -17.97 1.02 -1.66
CA THR A 77 -16.99 1.32 -2.72
C THR A 77 -17.09 2.79 -3.09
N VAL A 78 -16.14 3.60 -2.65
CA VAL A 78 -16.06 5.02 -3.04
C VAL A 78 -15.08 5.17 -4.20
N SER A 79 -15.56 5.71 -5.32
CA SER A 79 -14.70 6.06 -6.45
C SER A 79 -14.54 7.57 -6.54
N ALA A 80 -13.30 8.05 -6.45
CA ALA A 80 -12.97 9.48 -6.57
C ALA A 80 -12.95 9.92 -8.04
N VAL A 81 -14.07 9.80 -8.75
CA VAL A 81 -14.19 10.32 -10.12
C VAL A 81 -14.61 11.77 -10.05
N ILE A 82 -13.69 12.68 -10.38
CA ILE A 82 -14.02 14.09 -10.55
C ILE A 82 -14.75 14.25 -11.89
N GLU A 83 -15.95 14.82 -11.85
CA GLU A 83 -16.67 15.21 -13.05
C GLU A 83 -15.95 16.34 -13.80
N MET A 84 -15.80 16.19 -15.11
CA MET A 84 -15.11 17.18 -15.95
C MET A 84 -15.76 18.58 -15.86
N SER A 85 -17.07 18.66 -15.61
CA SER A 85 -17.78 19.92 -15.38
C SER A 85 -17.25 20.68 -14.16
N ARG A 86 -16.90 19.97 -13.07
CA ARG A 86 -16.30 20.56 -11.86
C ARG A 86 -14.88 21.06 -12.15
N VAL A 87 -14.09 20.30 -12.91
CA VAL A 87 -12.74 20.72 -13.35
C VAL A 87 -12.81 22.01 -14.17
N LYS A 88 -13.74 22.08 -15.14
CA LYS A 88 -13.95 23.28 -15.96
C LYS A 88 -14.35 24.49 -15.10
N LEU A 89 -15.22 24.30 -14.13
CA LEU A 89 -15.62 25.37 -13.20
C LEU A 89 -14.40 25.91 -12.42
N ILE A 90 -13.54 25.03 -11.90
CA ILE A 90 -12.31 25.43 -11.20
C ILE A 90 -11.41 26.27 -12.12
N PHE A 91 -11.22 25.87 -13.39
CA PHE A 91 -10.43 26.66 -14.35
C PHE A 91 -11.06 28.00 -14.69
N VAL A 92 -12.39 28.08 -14.83
CA VAL A 92 -13.10 29.34 -15.06
C VAL A 92 -12.91 30.29 -13.88
N LEU A 93 -13.00 29.79 -12.65
CA LEU A 93 -12.77 30.56 -11.43
C LEU A 93 -11.30 31.02 -11.32
N ALA A 94 -10.34 30.13 -11.59
CA ALA A 94 -8.92 30.46 -11.61
C ALA A 94 -8.62 31.59 -12.61
N ARG A 95 -9.21 31.52 -13.81
CA ARG A 95 -9.10 32.60 -14.81
C ARG A 95 -9.76 33.90 -14.35
N LYS A 96 -10.96 33.82 -13.76
CA LYS A 96 -11.69 35.00 -13.27
C LYS A 96 -10.92 35.73 -12.15
N TRP A 97 -10.23 34.98 -11.29
CA TRP A 97 -9.46 35.51 -10.18
C TRP A 97 -7.98 35.73 -10.48
N LEU A 98 -7.55 35.51 -11.74
CA LEU A 98 -6.15 35.65 -12.18
C LEU A 98 -5.17 34.80 -11.35
N VAL A 99 -5.63 33.63 -10.87
CA VAL A 99 -4.82 32.69 -10.11
C VAL A 99 -4.24 31.63 -11.07
N PRO A 100 -2.91 31.41 -11.09
CA PRO A 100 -2.31 30.37 -11.90
C PRO A 100 -2.70 28.98 -11.36
N ALA A 101 -3.34 28.16 -12.20
CA ALA A 101 -3.62 26.77 -11.87
C ALA A 101 -2.33 25.95 -11.93
N LYS A 102 -2.04 25.20 -10.87
CA LYS A 102 -0.94 24.22 -10.79
C LYS A 102 -1.51 22.85 -10.48
N HIS A 103 -0.97 21.82 -11.10
CA HIS A 103 -1.28 20.43 -10.77
C HIS A 103 -0.11 19.83 -9.98
N GLY A 104 -0.44 19.11 -8.91
CA GLY A 104 0.53 18.34 -8.13
C GLY A 104 -0.03 16.96 -7.86
N ASP A 105 0.73 15.93 -8.20
CA ASP A 105 0.48 14.57 -7.74
C ASP A 105 1.08 14.44 -6.34
N VAL A 106 0.28 14.01 -5.37
CA VAL A 106 0.77 13.80 -4.00
C VAL A 106 1.34 12.39 -3.94
N PRO A 107 2.66 12.22 -3.80
CA PRO A 107 3.24 10.89 -3.70
C PRO A 107 2.77 10.22 -2.40
N ASN A 108 2.38 8.95 -2.51
CA ASN A 108 2.02 8.11 -1.36
C ASN A 108 0.68 8.45 -0.68
N THR A 109 -0.31 8.92 -1.44
CA THR A 109 -1.71 9.07 -0.99
C THR A 109 -2.36 7.74 -0.64
N TYR A 110 -1.95 7.15 0.49
CA TYR A 110 -2.94 6.54 1.36
C TYR A 110 -3.84 7.71 1.74
N ALA A 111 -5.06 7.74 1.20
CA ALA A 111 -6.02 8.72 1.66
C ALA A 111 -6.04 8.62 3.19
N ASN A 112 -5.85 9.73 3.91
CA ASN A 112 -6.14 9.82 5.35
C ASN A 112 -7.66 9.67 5.59
N ALA A 113 -8.35 8.90 4.75
CA ALA A 113 -9.68 8.41 5.02
C ALA A 113 -9.53 7.42 6.15
N ASP A 114 -10.26 7.65 7.22
CA ASP A 114 -10.38 6.68 8.30
C ASP A 114 -10.77 5.33 7.69
N LYS A 115 -10.08 4.27 8.12
CA LYS A 115 -10.55 2.91 7.82
C LYS A 115 -11.95 2.79 8.42
N GLU A 116 -12.81 2.03 7.75
CA GLU A 116 -14.09 1.65 8.35
C GLU A 116 -13.77 0.98 9.70
N ALA A 117 -14.10 1.66 10.81
CA ALA A 117 -13.62 1.28 12.15
C ALA A 117 -14.04 -0.13 12.58
N GLU A 118 -15.03 -0.69 11.89
CA GLU A 118 -15.62 -2.00 12.14
C GLU A 118 -14.99 -3.12 11.28
N LEU A 119 -14.15 -2.78 10.29
CA LEU A 119 -13.56 -3.75 9.36
C LEU A 119 -12.03 -3.81 9.48
N ASP A 120 -11.56 -4.89 10.11
CA ASP A 120 -10.14 -5.27 10.12
C ASP A 120 -9.84 -6.18 8.92
N ILE A 121 -9.04 -5.69 7.98
CA ILE A 121 -8.57 -6.49 6.84
C ILE A 121 -7.32 -7.28 7.26
N PHE A 122 -7.42 -8.61 7.26
CA PHE A 122 -6.28 -9.48 7.53
C PHE A 122 -5.57 -9.88 6.26
N LEU A 123 -4.24 -9.83 6.28
CA LEU A 123 -3.40 -10.17 5.15
C LEU A 123 -2.55 -11.39 5.50
N ARG A 124 -2.46 -12.35 4.57
CA ARG A 124 -1.44 -13.40 4.65
C ARG A 124 -0.07 -12.78 4.45
N LEU A 125 0.91 -13.25 5.21
CA LEU A 125 2.28 -12.80 5.05
C LEU A 125 2.80 -13.23 3.66
N PRO A 126 3.37 -12.30 2.89
CA PRO A 126 3.87 -12.61 1.57
C PRO A 126 5.07 -13.54 1.67
N HIS A 127 5.21 -14.41 0.67
CA HIS A 127 6.30 -15.39 0.62
C HIS A 127 7.66 -14.68 0.56
N GLY A 128 8.61 -15.10 1.40
CA GLY A 128 9.96 -14.51 1.49
C GLY A 128 10.10 -13.34 2.46
N MET A 129 9.04 -12.96 3.18
CA MET A 129 9.11 -11.99 4.26
C MET A 129 9.66 -12.63 5.54
N VAL A 130 10.76 -12.07 6.06
CA VAL A 130 11.34 -12.49 7.34
C VAL A 130 10.74 -11.60 8.43
N ILE A 131 10.01 -12.21 9.36
CA ILE A 131 9.51 -11.51 10.54
C ILE A 131 10.63 -11.45 11.57
N LEU A 132 10.86 -10.27 12.17
CA LEU A 132 11.83 -10.12 13.25
C LEU A 132 11.46 -11.05 14.41
N GLU A 133 12.49 -11.68 15.00
CA GLU A 133 12.30 -12.62 16.11
C GLU A 133 11.59 -11.98 17.31
N ASP A 134 11.81 -10.70 17.57
CA ASP A 134 11.14 -9.96 18.64
C ASP A 134 9.62 -9.88 18.43
N VAL A 135 9.18 -9.62 17.21
CA VAL A 135 7.76 -9.58 16.85
C VAL A 135 7.17 -10.99 16.98
N ARG A 136 7.92 -12.01 16.56
CA ARG A 136 7.53 -13.41 16.66
C ARG A 136 7.37 -13.88 18.11
N LYS A 137 8.31 -13.49 18.99
CA LYS A 137 8.26 -13.75 20.43
C LYS A 137 7.09 -13.05 21.10
N ARG A 138 6.84 -11.78 20.77
CA ARG A 138 5.67 -11.01 21.25
C ARG A 138 4.34 -11.65 20.88
N LEU A 139 4.27 -12.25 19.69
CA LEU A 139 3.06 -12.95 19.21
C LEU A 139 2.94 -14.39 19.72
N GLY A 140 3.92 -14.88 20.50
CA GLY A 140 3.91 -16.21 21.09
C GLY A 140 3.95 -17.34 20.05
N VAL A 141 4.50 -17.09 18.86
CA VAL A 141 4.58 -18.10 17.78
C VAL A 141 5.90 -18.88 17.92
N THR A 142 5.91 -19.84 18.84
CA THR A 142 6.93 -20.90 18.87
C THR A 142 6.72 -21.84 17.68
N ASN A 143 7.82 -22.25 17.02
CA ASN A 143 7.78 -23.25 15.95
C ASN A 143 7.08 -24.51 16.49
N ASP A 144 5.84 -24.74 16.10
CA ASP A 144 5.30 -26.09 16.03
C ASP A 144 5.07 -26.40 14.55
N SER A 145 6.02 -27.17 14.05
CA SER A 145 6.01 -28.09 12.89
C SER A 145 5.36 -27.65 11.58
#